data_AF-A0A6J7KMY7-F1
#
_entry.id   AF-A0A6J7KMY7-F1
#
_cell.length_a   1.000
_cell.length_b   1.000
_cell.length_c   1.000
_cell.angle_alpha   90.00
_cell.angle_beta   90.00
_cell.angle_gamma   90.00
#
_symmetry.space_group_name_H-M   'P 1'
#
loop_
_entity.id
_entity.type
_entity.pdbx_description
1 polymer ?
#
loop_
_entity_poly.entity_id
_entity_poly.type
_entity_poly.pdbx_seq_one_letter_code
_entity_poly.pdbx_strand_id
1 'polypeptide(L)'
;MTASWKPHSLATPHAGQIDLKNGDKVQLTVGIDGLPAGSEGKVILANGFNWLRYRVRFANGTEVGDLDHRNIAPIGKTARRLERAAKRAS
;
A
#
# COMPACT_ATOMS: atom_id res chain seq x y z
N MET A 1 -10.70 -11.37 -9.58
CA MET A 1 -9.21 -11.29 -9.60
C MET A 1 -8.70 -11.58 -8.20
N THR A 2 -7.85 -12.59 -8.01
CA THR A 2 -7.25 -12.86 -6.70
C THR A 2 -6.28 -11.74 -6.35
N ALA A 3 -6.40 -11.18 -5.15
CA ALA A 3 -5.36 -10.32 -4.58
C ALA A 3 -4.01 -11.03 -4.73
N SER A 4 -2.96 -10.29 -5.11
CA SER A 4 -1.64 -10.89 -5.35
C SER A 4 -1.04 -11.52 -4.09
N TRP A 5 -1.53 -11.09 -2.93
CA TRP A 5 -1.25 -11.66 -1.63
C TRP A 5 -2.32 -12.66 -1.21
N LYS A 6 -1.90 -13.90 -0.90
CA LYS A 6 -2.74 -14.92 -0.29
C LYS A 6 -2.56 -14.87 1.23
N PRO A 7 -3.61 -14.52 2.01
CA PRO A 7 -3.52 -14.56 3.45
C PRO A 7 -3.24 -15.99 3.93
N HIS A 8 -2.46 -16.11 5.00
CA HIS A 8 -2.28 -17.39 5.68
C HIS A 8 -3.64 -17.87 6.26
N SER A 9 -3.83 -19.17 6.45
CA SER A 9 -5.07 -19.72 7.03
C SER A 9 -5.38 -19.23 8.45
N LEU A 10 -4.36 -18.71 9.14
CA LEU A 10 -4.44 -18.14 10.49
C LEU A 10 -4.44 -16.60 10.47
N ALA A 11 -4.36 -15.98 9.30
CA ALA A 11 -4.39 -14.53 9.18
C ALA A 11 -5.81 -14.02 9.42
N THR A 12 -5.93 -12.87 10.07
CA THR A 12 -7.17 -12.09 10.10
C THR A 12 -6.94 -10.75 9.39
N PRO A 13 -7.07 -10.70 8.05
CA PRO A 13 -6.86 -9.46 7.30
C PRO A 13 -7.86 -8.40 7.75
N HIS A 14 -7.37 -7.17 7.96
CA HIS A 14 -8.28 -6.06 8.22
C HIS A 14 -8.97 -5.61 6.92
N ALA A 15 -10.14 -4.99 7.05
CA ALA A 15 -10.86 -4.37 5.95
C ALA A 15 -10.01 -3.32 5.23
N GLY A 16 -10.28 -3.06 3.94
CA GLY A 16 -9.56 -2.03 3.19
C GLY A 16 -8.15 -2.44 2.72
N GLN A 17 -7.87 -3.74 2.58
CA GLN A 17 -6.61 -4.19 1.95
C GLN A 17 -6.48 -3.56 0.55
N ILE A 18 -5.34 -2.90 0.32
CA ILE A 18 -4.94 -2.40 -1.00
C ILE A 18 -4.00 -3.44 -1.59
N ASP A 19 -4.08 -3.74 -2.88
CA ASP A 19 -3.19 -4.71 -3.56
C ASP A 19 -2.00 -4.00 -4.23
N LEU A 20 -1.07 -3.51 -3.42
CA LEU A 20 0.15 -2.85 -3.89
C LEU A 20 1.29 -3.86 -4.06
N LYS A 21 2.17 -3.57 -5.00
CA LYS A 21 3.39 -4.32 -5.28
C LYS A 21 4.62 -3.43 -5.20
N ASN A 22 5.79 -4.05 -5.14
CA ASN A 22 7.06 -3.33 -5.21
C ASN A 22 7.08 -2.44 -6.47
N GLY A 23 7.43 -1.18 -6.26
CA GLY A 23 7.50 -0.14 -7.26
C GLY A 23 6.23 0.68 -7.49
N ASP A 24 5.12 0.34 -6.84
CA ASP A 24 3.92 1.17 -6.87
C ASP A 24 4.15 2.53 -6.21
N LYS A 25 3.51 3.56 -6.77
CA LYS A 25 3.55 4.91 -6.23
C LYS A 25 2.39 5.15 -5.28
N VAL A 26 2.71 5.74 -4.14
CA VAL A 26 1.76 6.04 -3.08
C VAL A 26 2.03 7.43 -2.51
N GLN A 27 1.05 7.94 -1.78
CA GLN A 27 1.14 9.18 -1.03
C GLN A 27 0.70 8.93 0.41
N LEU A 28 1.35 9.56 1.37
CA LEU A 28 0.90 9.57 2.76
C LEU A 28 -0.42 10.32 2.89
N THR A 29 -1.39 9.74 3.60
CA THR A 29 -2.67 10.38 3.95
C THR A 29 -2.60 11.13 5.28
N VAL A 30 -1.63 10.78 6.13
CA VAL A 30 -1.37 11.37 7.43
C VAL A 30 0.12 11.66 7.59
N GLY A 31 0.49 12.59 8.49
CA GLY A 31 1.89 12.85 8.79
C GLY A 31 2.50 11.76 9.67
N ILE A 32 3.67 11.22 9.29
CA ILE A 32 4.37 10.12 9.99
C ILE A 32 5.88 10.34 9.89
N ASP A 33 6.63 10.09 10.96
CA ASP A 33 8.11 10.17 10.99
C ASP A 33 8.69 11.48 10.42
N GLY A 34 8.02 12.60 10.70
CA GLY A 34 8.42 13.92 10.21
C GLY A 34 8.09 14.19 8.74
N LEU A 35 7.51 13.23 8.02
CA LEU A 35 6.96 13.43 6.69
C LEU A 35 5.54 14.01 6.78
N PRO A 36 5.21 15.10 6.07
CA PRO A 36 3.86 15.62 6.04
C PRO A 36 2.92 14.69 5.25
N ALA A 37 1.63 14.77 5.56
CA ALA A 37 0.60 14.23 4.67
C ALA A 37 0.78 14.82 3.26
N GLY A 38 0.57 14.00 2.24
CA GLY A 38 0.86 14.37 0.86
C GLY A 38 2.27 13.98 0.39
N SER A 39 3.15 13.49 1.26
CA SER A 39 4.48 13.03 0.84
C SER A 39 4.37 11.82 -0.08
N GLU A 40 4.99 11.92 -1.26
CA GLU A 40 5.03 10.84 -2.24
C GLU A 40 6.16 9.87 -1.97
N GLY A 41 5.87 8.58 -2.15
CA GLY A 41 6.84 7.52 -1.99
C GLY A 41 6.60 6.36 -2.95
N LYS A 42 7.55 5.44 -2.95
CA LYS A 42 7.52 4.21 -3.74
C LYS A 42 7.58 3.00 -2.81
N VAL A 43 6.67 2.06 -3.00
CA VAL A 43 6.67 0.79 -2.27
C VAL A 43 7.96 0.04 -2.61
N ILE A 44 8.73 -0.35 -1.60
CA ILE A 44 9.96 -1.16 -1.75
C ILE A 44 9.80 -2.57 -1.19
N LEU A 45 8.79 -2.80 -0.34
CA LEU A 45 8.41 -4.11 0.15
C LEU A 45 6.89 -4.17 0.31
N ALA A 46 6.29 -5.25 -0.17
CA ALA A 46 4.89 -5.60 0.03
C ALA A 46 4.86 -7.01 0.62
N ASN A 47 4.58 -7.14 1.91
CA ASN A 47 4.59 -8.43 2.61
C ASN A 47 3.57 -8.40 3.75
N GLY A 48 3.12 -9.55 4.23
CA GLY A 48 2.11 -9.62 5.27
C GLY A 48 1.90 -11.02 5.81
N PHE A 49 1.67 -11.14 7.12
CA PHE A 49 1.19 -12.38 7.74
C PHE A 49 -0.29 -12.22 8.12
N ASN A 50 -0.61 -11.38 9.11
CA ASN A 50 -2.00 -11.08 9.47
C ASN A 50 -2.70 -10.17 8.45
N TRP A 51 -2.00 -9.14 7.96
CA TRP A 51 -2.46 -8.25 6.90
C TRP A 51 -1.30 -7.85 6.00
N LEU A 52 -1.59 -7.28 4.83
CA LEU A 52 -0.59 -6.80 3.89
C LEU A 52 -0.06 -5.44 4.38
N ARG A 53 1.24 -5.39 4.60
CA ARG A 53 1.97 -4.20 5.05
C ARG A 53 3.05 -3.80 4.04
N TYR A 54 3.32 -2.51 4.03
CA TYR A 54 4.19 -1.89 3.07
C TYR A 54 5.37 -1.21 3.75
N ARG A 55 6.54 -1.37 3.14
CA ARG A 55 7.64 -0.43 3.34
C ARG A 55 7.69 0.50 2.14
N VAL A 56 7.70 1.80 2.40
CA VAL A 56 7.71 2.84 1.39
C VAL A 56 8.96 3.69 1.57
N ARG A 57 9.70 3.90 0.49
CA ARG A 57 10.79 4.86 0.43
C ARG A 57 10.30 6.17 -0.15
N PHE A 58 10.49 7.25 0.59
CA PHE A 58 10.07 8.61 0.21
C PHE A 58 11.19 9.37 -0.50
N ALA A 59 10.83 10.51 -1.11
CA ALA A 59 11.75 11.32 -1.91
C ALA A 59 12.97 11.83 -1.13
N ASN A 60 12.83 12.04 0.18
CA ASN A 60 13.91 12.47 1.07
C ASN A 60 14.82 11.31 1.53
N GLY A 61 14.59 10.08 1.06
CA GLY A 61 15.34 8.89 1.45
C GLY A 61 14.80 8.17 2.69
N THR A 62 13.85 8.75 3.43
CA THR A 62 13.22 8.10 4.59
C THR A 62 12.46 6.85 4.14
N GLU A 63 12.61 5.78 4.91
CA GLU A 63 11.83 4.55 4.74
C GLU A 63 10.91 4.37 5.93
N VAL A 64 9.62 4.23 5.65
CA VAL A 64 8.61 3.96 6.67
C VAL A 64 8.03 2.58 6.42
N GLY A 65 8.02 1.74 7.45
CA GLY A 65 7.49 0.38 7.45
C GLY A 65 6.07 0.30 7.99
N ASP A 66 5.51 -0.92 7.97
CA ASP A 66 4.20 -1.25 8.54
C ASP A 66 3.04 -0.34 8.07
N LEU A 67 3.15 0.20 6.85
CA LEU A 67 2.12 1.03 6.24
C LEU A 67 1.02 0.19 5.61
N ASP A 68 -0.21 0.71 5.64
CA ASP A 68 -1.38 0.17 4.94
C ASP A 68 -2.34 1.30 4.56
N HIS A 69 -3.56 0.96 4.11
CA HIS A 69 -4.60 1.90 3.70
C HIS A 69 -4.93 3.04 4.68
N ARG A 70 -4.65 2.87 5.98
CA ARG A 70 -4.82 3.90 7.00
C ARG A 70 -3.85 5.06 6.81
N ASN A 71 -2.69 4.77 6.26
CA ASN A 71 -1.55 5.68 6.19
C ASN A 71 -1.22 6.10 4.75
N ILE A 72 -1.54 5.27 3.76
CA ILE A 72 -1.15 5.51 2.36
C ILE A 72 -2.29 5.30 1.38
N ALA A 73 -2.31 6.14 0.35
CA ALA A 73 -3.18 6.02 -0.82
C ALA A 73 -2.37 5.78 -2.10
N PRO A 74 -2.82 4.90 -3.01
CA PRO A 74 -2.20 4.74 -4.32
C PRO A 74 -2.41 5.99 -5.18
N ILE A 75 -1.41 6.36 -5.98
CA ILE A 75 -1.48 7.53 -6.87
C ILE A 75 -1.10 7.20 -8.32
N GLY A 76 -1.48 8.08 -9.24
CA GLY A 76 -1.09 8.02 -10.65
C GLY A 76 -1.43 6.69 -11.34
N LYS A 77 -0.42 6.03 -11.92
CA LYS A 77 -0.60 4.75 -12.63
C LYS A 77 -1.05 3.63 -11.69
N THR A 78 -0.64 3.65 -10.43
CA THR A 78 -1.02 2.64 -9.44
C THR A 78 -2.51 2.75 -9.11
N ALA A 79 -3.03 3.96 -8.84
CA ALA A 79 -4.45 4.17 -8.62
C ALA A 79 -5.30 3.66 -9.79
N ARG A 80 -4.96 4.06 -11.01
CA ARG A 80 -5.66 3.62 -12.24
C ARG A 80 -5.64 2.10 -12.43
N ARG A 81 -4.55 1.43 -12.06
CA ARG A 81 -4.44 -0.05 -12.12
C ARG A 81 -5.43 -0.69 -11.16
N LEU A 82 -5.50 -0.19 -9.92
CA LEU A 82 -6.36 -0.73 -8.88
C LEU A 82 -7.84 -0.49 -9.17
N GLU A 83 -8.22 0.70 -9.66
CA GLU A 83 -9.58 1.00 -10.11
C GLU A 83 -10.04 0.04 -11.22
N ARG A 84 -9.17 -0.23 -12.21
CA ARG A 84 -9.47 -1.18 -13.28
C ARG A 84 -9.62 -2.61 -12.75
N ALA A 85 -8.83 -2.99 -11.77
CA ALA A 85 -8.94 -4.31 -11.14
C ALA A 85 -10.26 -4.44 -10.36
N ALA A 86 -10.65 -3.39 -9.62
CA ALA A 86 -11.92 -3.34 -8.89
C ALA A 86 -13.12 -3.47 -9.84
N LYS A 87 -13.14 -2.72 -10.95
CA LYS A 87 -14.20 -2.80 -11.98
C LYS A 87 -14.34 -4.16 -12.67
N ARG A 88 -13.28 -4.98 -12.66
CA ARG A 88 -13.31 -6.34 -13.22
C ARG A 88 -13.71 -7.39 -12.18
N ALA A 89 -13.77 -7.01 -10.91
CA ALA A 89 -14.16 -7.89 -9.81
C ALA A 89 -15.64 -7.69 -9.42
N SER A 90 -16.23 -6.54 -9.76
CA SER A 90 -17.68 -6.30 -9.79
C SER A 90 -18.31 -6.94 -11.03
#